data_AF-A0A0H1B405-F1
#
_entry.id   AF-A0A0H1B405-F1
#
_cell.length_a   1.000
_cell.length_b   1.000
_cell.length_c   1.000
_cell.angle_alpha   90.00
_cell.angle_beta   90.00
_cell.angle_gamma   90.00
#
_symmetry.space_group_name_H-M   'P 1'
#
loop_
_entity.id
_entity.type
_entity.pdbx_description
1 polymer ?
#
loop_
_entity_poly.entity_id
_entity_poly.type
_entity_poly.pdbx_seq_one_letter_code
_entity_poly.pdbx_strand_id
1 'polypeptide(L)'
;MRFHERALSIRWKQGTKRPEKSNAIDMLCSGQVPGNAVEKADFERVFEEGCVPVPFTVEERDAWLEQLGEVAVSSDAFFPFIDNVFRAARSGVKYIAAPSGSQNDGPVFETAEKLGIVFVEQGIRLFHH
;
A
#
# COMPACT_ATOMS: atom_id res chain seq x y z
N MET A 1 -5.46 -2.23 -2.50
CA MET A 1 -5.91 -2.89 -3.76
C MET A 1 -6.26 -4.36 -3.62
N ARG A 2 -5.48 -5.22 -2.94
CA ARG A 2 -5.79 -6.67 -2.85
C ARG A 2 -7.13 -7.02 -2.18
N PHE A 3 -7.65 -6.13 -1.35
CA PHE A 3 -8.97 -6.24 -0.72
C PHE A 3 -10.09 -5.54 -1.50
N HIS A 4 -9.79 -4.95 -2.65
CA HIS A 4 -10.81 -4.33 -3.51
C HIS A 4 -11.73 -5.42 -4.08
N GLU A 5 -13.02 -5.14 -4.21
CA GLU A 5 -14.03 -6.13 -4.67
C GLU A 5 -13.61 -6.83 -5.96
N ARG A 6 -13.18 -6.09 -6.99
CA ARG A 6 -12.62 -6.63 -8.25
C ARG A 6 -11.49 -7.66 -8.06
N ALA A 7 -10.64 -7.52 -7.04
CA ALA A 7 -9.57 -8.47 -6.74
C ALA A 7 -10.07 -9.69 -5.96
N LEU A 8 -11.09 -9.51 -5.11
CA LEU A 8 -11.72 -10.59 -4.33
C LEU A 8 -12.67 -11.46 -5.18
N SER A 9 -13.27 -10.86 -6.20
CA SER A 9 -14.28 -11.49 -7.08
C SER A 9 -13.71 -12.02 -8.40
N ILE A 10 -12.38 -12.13 -8.52
CA ILE A 10 -11.74 -12.70 -9.71
C ILE A 10 -12.24 -14.13 -9.95
N ARG A 11 -12.70 -14.38 -11.18
CA ARG A 11 -13.05 -15.73 -11.65
C ARG A 11 -11.87 -16.37 -12.34
N TRP A 12 -11.47 -17.52 -11.83
CA TRP A 12 -10.29 -18.25 -12.29
C TRP A 12 -10.70 -19.36 -13.25
N LYS A 13 -9.87 -19.60 -14.27
CA LYS A 13 -9.99 -20.79 -15.10
C LYS A 13 -9.89 -22.05 -14.22
N GLN A 14 -10.65 -23.09 -14.56
CA GLN A 14 -10.56 -24.37 -13.88
C GLN A 14 -9.13 -24.92 -13.98
N GLY A 15 -8.55 -25.32 -12.84
CA GLY A 15 -7.18 -25.86 -12.76
C GLY A 15 -6.07 -24.84 -12.54
N THR A 16 -6.35 -23.52 -12.53
CA THR A 16 -5.36 -22.48 -12.21
C THR A 16 -4.76 -22.69 -10.81
N LYS A 17 -3.44 -22.73 -10.71
CA LYS A 17 -2.73 -23.00 -9.45
C LYS A 17 -2.56 -21.74 -8.61
N ARG A 18 -2.36 -21.92 -7.30
CA ARG A 18 -2.20 -20.83 -6.33
C ARG A 18 -1.10 -19.81 -6.68
N PRO A 19 0.10 -20.20 -7.15
CA PRO A 19 1.13 -19.22 -7.53
C PRO A 19 0.70 -18.33 -8.70
N GLU A 20 0.05 -18.91 -9.71
CA GLU A 20 -0.46 -18.17 -10.88
C GLU A 20 -1.53 -17.16 -10.46
N LYS A 21 -2.43 -17.55 -9.55
CA LYS A 21 -3.42 -16.64 -8.96
C LYS A 21 -2.76 -15.47 -8.22
N SER A 22 -1.75 -15.76 -7.41
CA SER A 22 -1.03 -14.73 -6.64
C SER A 22 -0.38 -13.71 -7.57
N ASN A 23 0.37 -14.19 -8.57
CA ASN A 23 1.05 -13.32 -9.52
C ASN A 23 0.07 -12.43 -10.28
N ALA A 24 -1.05 -12.99 -10.75
CA ALA A 24 -2.08 -12.22 -11.44
C ALA A 24 -2.75 -11.16 -10.55
N ILE A 25 -3.04 -11.49 -9.28
CA ILE A 25 -3.54 -10.52 -8.30
C ILE A 25 -2.52 -9.40 -8.08
N ASP A 26 -1.25 -9.74 -7.93
CA ASP A 26 -0.19 -8.77 -7.67
C ASP A 26 0.01 -7.84 -8.86
N MET A 27 0.03 -8.35 -10.10
CA MET A 27 0.08 -7.54 -11.33
C MET A 27 -1.11 -6.58 -11.44
N LEU A 28 -2.33 -7.06 -11.18
CA LEU A 28 -3.53 -6.23 -11.18
C LEU A 28 -3.45 -5.13 -10.11
N CYS A 29 -3.08 -5.50 -8.88
CA CYS A 29 -3.07 -4.60 -7.73
C CYS A 29 -1.91 -3.61 -7.75
N SER A 30 -0.75 -3.96 -8.32
CA SER A 30 0.41 -3.07 -8.46
C SER A 30 0.29 -2.11 -9.64
N GLY A 31 -0.63 -2.38 -10.59
CA GLY A 31 -0.79 -1.57 -11.80
C GLY A 31 0.18 -1.97 -12.91
N GLN A 32 0.74 -3.18 -12.81
CA GLN A 32 1.69 -3.75 -13.76
C GLN A 32 1.02 -4.79 -14.66
N VAL A 33 -0.26 -4.57 -15.02
CA VAL A 33 -0.93 -5.43 -16.00
C VAL A 33 -0.19 -5.27 -17.34
N PRO A 34 0.24 -6.37 -17.98
CA PRO A 34 1.08 -6.27 -19.17
C PRO A 34 0.40 -5.58 -20.35
N GLY A 35 1.14 -4.69 -21.02
CA GLY A 35 0.68 -4.00 -22.23
C GLY A 35 1.03 -4.70 -23.55
N ASN A 36 2.06 -5.55 -23.56
CA ASN A 36 2.47 -6.27 -24.76
C ASN A 36 1.63 -7.55 -24.96
N ALA A 37 1.45 -7.97 -26.21
CA ALA A 37 0.55 -9.06 -26.56
C ALA A 37 0.93 -10.41 -25.94
N VAL A 38 2.23 -10.69 -25.81
CA VAL A 38 2.73 -11.98 -25.32
C VAL A 38 2.45 -12.15 -23.84
N GLU A 39 2.85 -11.18 -23.03
CA GLU A 39 2.60 -11.21 -21.58
C GLU A 39 1.13 -11.05 -21.24
N LYS A 40 0.39 -10.25 -22.04
CA LYS A 40 -1.06 -10.11 -21.86
C LYS A 40 -1.76 -11.45 -22.07
N ALA A 41 -1.36 -12.25 -23.08
CA ALA A 41 -1.91 -13.59 -23.27
C ALA A 41 -1.60 -14.54 -22.10
N ASP A 42 -0.40 -14.47 -21.51
CA ASP A 42 -0.05 -15.26 -20.33
C ASP A 42 -0.83 -14.83 -19.07
N PHE A 43 -1.04 -13.53 -18.90
CA PHE A 43 -1.90 -12.98 -17.85
C PHE A 43 -3.36 -13.41 -18.05
N GLU A 44 -3.90 -13.30 -19.26
CA GLU A 44 -5.32 -13.61 -19.54
C GLU A 44 -5.65 -15.10 -19.41
N ARG A 45 -4.67 -15.98 -19.67
CA ARG A 45 -4.78 -17.45 -19.60
C ARG A 45 -5.34 -17.99 -18.28
N VAL A 46 -5.12 -17.28 -17.16
CA VAL A 46 -5.45 -17.78 -15.82
C VAL A 46 -6.89 -17.49 -15.40
N PHE A 47 -7.60 -16.62 -16.13
CA PHE A 47 -8.97 -16.22 -15.84
C PHE A 47 -9.99 -17.06 -16.60
N GLU A 48 -11.21 -17.14 -16.07
CA GLU A 48 -12.36 -17.68 -16.80
C GLU A 48 -12.61 -16.87 -18.09
N GLU A 49 -13.09 -17.52 -19.15
CA GLU A 49 -13.33 -16.87 -20.43
C GLU A 49 -14.29 -15.67 -20.28
N GLY A 50 -13.91 -14.52 -20.85
CA GLY A 50 -14.66 -13.27 -20.71
C GLY A 50 -14.61 -12.62 -19.32
N CYS A 51 -13.86 -13.17 -18.36
CA CYS A 51 -13.79 -12.69 -16.98
C CYS A 51 -12.44 -12.02 -16.62
N VAL A 52 -11.70 -11.53 -17.62
CA VAL A 52 -10.44 -10.81 -17.39
C VAL A 52 -10.73 -9.50 -16.64
N PRO A 53 -10.13 -9.25 -15.47
CA PRO A 53 -10.38 -8.03 -14.71
C PRO A 53 -9.83 -6.79 -15.43
N VAL A 54 -10.63 -5.72 -15.44
CA VAL A 54 -10.19 -4.41 -15.95
C VAL A 54 -9.11 -3.81 -15.03
N PRO A 55 -7.96 -3.35 -15.55
CA PRO A 55 -6.95 -2.66 -14.75
C PRO A 55 -7.52 -1.46 -14.00
N PHE A 56 -7.06 -1.25 -12.77
CA PHE A 56 -7.49 -0.09 -11.99
C PHE A 56 -6.96 1.22 -12.58
N THR A 57 -7.84 2.20 -12.75
CA THR A 57 -7.46 3.58 -13.06
C THR A 57 -6.75 4.24 -11.88
N VAL A 58 -6.14 5.41 -12.09
CA VAL A 58 -5.49 6.17 -11.02
C VAL A 58 -6.54 6.62 -10.01
N GLU A 59 -7.68 7.10 -10.50
CA GLU A 59 -8.80 7.60 -9.70
C GLU A 59 -9.41 6.50 -8.83
N GLU A 60 -9.58 5.28 -9.37
CA GLU A 60 -10.04 4.12 -8.59
C GLU A 60 -9.05 3.73 -7.49
N ARG A 61 -7.74 3.85 -7.76
CA ARG A 61 -6.70 3.55 -6.76
C ARG A 61 -6.72 4.57 -5.64
N ASP A 62 -6.81 5.85 -5.98
CA ASP A 62 -6.84 6.93 -5.00
C ASP A 62 -8.10 6.83 -4.13
N ALA A 63 -9.27 6.66 -4.74
CA ALA A 63 -10.54 6.48 -4.02
C ALA A 63 -10.56 5.23 -3.12
N TRP A 64 -9.87 4.15 -3.51
CA TRP A 64 -9.72 2.97 -2.67
C TRP A 64 -8.74 3.19 -1.52
N LEU A 65 -7.64 3.90 -1.76
CA LEU A 65 -6.64 4.23 -0.74
C LEU A 65 -7.18 5.17 0.33
N GLU A 66 -8.07 6.10 -0.04
CA GLU A 66 -8.74 7.01 0.90
C GLU A 66 -9.61 6.30 1.95
N GLN A 67 -10.07 5.07 1.65
CA GLN A 67 -10.85 4.26 2.59
C GLN A 67 -9.98 3.55 3.64
N LEU A 68 -8.66 3.50 3.44
CA LEU A 68 -7.74 2.90 4.40
C LEU A 68 -7.53 3.85 5.59
N GLY A 69 -7.76 3.36 6.80
CA GLY A 69 -7.58 4.10 8.04
C GLY A 69 -7.01 3.21 9.15
N GLU A 70 -6.80 3.79 10.33
CA GLU A 70 -6.32 3.08 11.53
C GLU A 70 -4.97 2.36 11.33
N VAL A 71 -4.12 2.86 10.43
CA VAL A 71 -2.79 2.27 10.19
C VAL A 71 -1.80 2.74 11.24
N ALA A 72 -0.96 1.83 11.70
CA ALA A 72 0.17 2.10 12.58
C ALA A 72 1.50 1.99 11.82
N VAL A 73 2.42 2.92 12.08
CA VAL A 73 3.79 2.91 11.53
C VAL A 73 4.80 2.96 12.66
N SER A 74 5.88 2.18 12.53
CA SER A 74 7.07 2.28 13.38
C SER A 74 8.27 2.63 12.51
N SER A 75 9.11 3.56 12.96
CA SER A 75 10.42 3.83 12.35
C SER A 75 11.54 3.38 13.30
N ASP A 76 12.60 2.82 12.73
CA ASP A 76 13.79 2.35 13.46
C ASP A 76 14.70 3.50 13.93
N ALA A 77 14.54 4.68 13.33
CA ALA A 77 15.22 5.92 13.65
C ALA A 77 14.24 7.10 13.67
N PHE A 78 14.75 8.28 14.04
CA PHE A 78 13.94 9.49 14.07
C PHE A 78 13.52 9.93 12.66
N PHE A 79 12.39 10.64 12.56
CA PHE A 79 12.02 11.30 11.30
C PHE A 79 12.83 12.57 11.11
N PRO A 80 13.56 12.72 9.99
CA PRO A 80 14.36 13.91 9.75
C PRO A 80 13.51 15.13 9.39
N PHE A 81 12.35 14.93 8.76
CA PHE A 81 11.46 15.98 8.27
C PHE A 81 9.98 15.56 8.27
N ILE A 82 9.10 16.55 8.14
CA ILE A 82 7.63 16.43 8.17
C ILE A 82 7.03 15.67 6.97
N ASP A 83 7.79 15.54 5.88
CA ASP A 83 7.39 14.83 4.66
C ASP A 83 7.04 13.36 4.93
N ASN A 84 7.76 12.72 5.85
CA ASN A 84 7.46 11.37 6.32
C ASN A 84 6.08 11.28 6.95
N VAL A 85 5.68 12.26 7.76
CA VAL A 85 4.35 12.33 8.38
C VAL A 85 3.28 12.53 7.31
N PHE A 86 3.49 13.45 6.35
CA PHE A 86 2.55 13.65 5.24
C PHE A 86 2.40 12.42 4.35
N ARG A 87 3.49 11.68 4.12
CA ARG A 87 3.44 10.44 3.33
C ARG A 87 2.72 9.34 4.10
N ALA A 88 2.98 9.19 5.39
CA ALA A 88 2.28 8.23 6.25
C ALA A 88 0.76 8.51 6.28
N ALA A 89 0.37 9.77 6.49
CA ALA A 89 -1.03 10.19 6.51
C ALA A 89 -1.80 9.80 5.24
N ARG A 90 -1.17 9.93 4.07
CA ARG A 90 -1.71 9.48 2.76
C ARG A 90 -1.95 7.98 2.64
N SER A 91 -1.61 7.19 3.65
CA SER A 91 -1.87 5.75 3.71
C SER A 91 -2.67 5.35 4.95
N GLY A 92 -3.51 6.26 5.46
CA GLY A 92 -4.45 5.95 6.53
C GLY A 92 -3.83 5.89 7.93
N VAL A 93 -2.61 6.40 8.09
CA VAL A 93 -1.88 6.31 9.36
C VAL A 93 -2.53 7.21 10.41
N LYS A 94 -2.78 6.62 11.58
CA LYS A 94 -3.29 7.30 12.79
C LYS A 94 -2.35 7.18 13.98
N TYR A 95 -1.37 6.28 13.91
CA TYR A 95 -0.43 6.00 14.97
C TYR A 95 0.98 5.92 14.41
N ILE A 96 1.89 6.70 14.96
CA ILE A 96 3.32 6.67 14.62
C ILE A 96 4.12 6.41 15.90
N ALA A 97 5.09 5.50 15.82
CA ALA A 97 6.08 5.32 16.87
C ALA A 97 7.49 5.43 16.27
N ALA A 98 8.33 6.31 16.81
CA ALA A 98 9.69 6.48 16.33
C ALA A 98 10.59 7.10 17.41
N PRO A 99 11.91 6.86 17.33
CA PRO A 99 12.87 7.57 18.15
C PRO A 99 12.78 9.09 18.00
N SER A 100 12.97 9.83 19.10
CA SER A 100 13.29 11.26 19.04
C SER A 100 14.81 11.50 19.05
N GLY A 101 15.22 12.76 18.95
CA GLY A 101 16.61 13.20 18.83
C GLY A 101 16.96 13.87 17.50
N SER A 102 15.95 14.25 16.70
CA SER A 102 16.13 15.11 15.53
C SER A 102 16.16 16.58 15.95
N GLN A 103 16.92 17.42 15.25
CA GLN A 103 16.76 18.88 15.39
C GLN A 103 15.36 19.35 14.93
N ASN A 104 14.63 18.52 14.18
CA ASN A 104 13.32 18.82 13.61
C ASN A 104 12.15 18.08 14.31
N ASP A 105 12.34 17.54 15.51
CA ASP A 105 11.28 16.80 16.22
C ASP A 105 10.03 17.67 16.46
N GLY A 106 10.19 18.95 16.85
CA GLY A 106 9.08 19.88 17.06
C GLY A 106 8.15 19.99 15.84
N PRO A 107 8.64 20.39 14.65
CA PRO A 107 7.85 20.41 13.42
C PRO A 107 7.20 19.07 13.06
N VAL A 108 7.86 17.94 13.33
CA VAL A 108 7.32 16.60 13.09
C VAL A 108 6.11 16.33 13.99
N PHE A 109 6.23 16.61 15.29
CA PHE A 109 5.15 16.39 16.26
C PHE A 109 3.96 17.31 15.99
N GLU A 110 4.21 18.59 15.71
CA GLU A 110 3.16 19.54 15.33
C GLU A 110 2.43 19.09 14.05
N THR A 111 3.15 18.54 13.08
CA THR A 111 2.53 18.03 11.84
C THR A 111 1.69 16.78 12.11
N ALA A 112 2.16 15.88 12.97
CA ALA A 112 1.38 14.73 13.40
C ALA A 112 0.09 15.15 14.11
N GLU A 113 0.17 16.11 15.04
CA GLU A 113 -0.99 16.67 15.74
C GLU A 113 -1.98 17.32 14.77
N LYS A 114 -1.52 18.15 13.83
CA LYS A 114 -2.36 18.79 12.78
C LYS A 114 -3.11 17.77 11.92
N LEU A 115 -2.53 16.59 11.71
CA LEU A 115 -3.12 15.51 10.91
C LEU A 115 -3.94 14.52 11.76
N GLY A 116 -4.06 14.75 13.07
CA GLY A 116 -4.75 13.86 14.00
C GLY A 116 -4.06 12.49 14.13
N ILE A 117 -2.73 12.48 14.08
CA ILE A 117 -1.89 11.31 14.23
C ILE A 117 -1.30 11.32 15.64
N VAL A 118 -1.50 10.23 16.38
CA VAL A 118 -0.83 10.03 17.67
C VAL A 118 0.62 9.67 17.42
N PHE A 119 1.53 10.51 17.91
CA PHE A 119 2.96 10.26 17.86
C PHE A 119 3.46 9.74 19.21
N VAL A 120 4.08 8.56 19.20
CA VAL A 120 4.67 7.91 20.37
C VAL A 120 6.18 7.98 20.25
N GLU A 121 6.80 8.81 21.09
CA GLU A 121 8.26 8.90 21.17
C GLU A 121 8.85 7.61 21.74
N GLN A 122 9.92 7.12 21.10
CA GLN A 122 10.68 5.95 21.56
C GLN A 122 12.10 6.34 21.99
N GLY A 123 12.63 5.69 23.02
CA GLY A 123 14.00 5.91 23.48
C GLY A 123 15.06 5.01 22.83
N ILE A 124 14.67 4.16 21.87
CA ILE A 124 15.51 3.07 21.36
C ILE A 124 15.52 3.10 19.83
N ARG A 125 16.72 3.17 19.23
CA ARG A 125 16.91 2.96 17.78
C ARG A 125 17.06 1.46 17.48
N LEU A 126 16.53 1.02 16.35
CA LEU A 126 16.45 -0.39 15.95
C LEU A 126 17.25 -0.68 14.67
N PHE A 127 18.45 -0.12 14.55
CA PHE A 127 19.32 -0.40 13.41
C PHE A 127 19.71 -1.88 13.35
N HIS A 128 19.73 -2.41 12.13
CA HIS A 128 20.18 -3.76 11.82
C HIS A 128 21.04 -3.70 10.55
N HIS A 129 22.21 -4.35 10.56
CA HIS A 129 23.21 -4.34 9.50
C HIS A 129 23.49 -5.75 8.99
#